data_AF-A0A9N9GFE2-F1
#
_entry.id   AF-A0A9N9GFE2-F1
#
_cell.length_a   1.000
_cell.length_b   1.000
_cell.length_c   1.000
_cell.angle_alpha   90.00
_cell.angle_beta   90.00
_cell.angle_gamma   90.00
#
_symmetry.space_group_name_H-M   'P 1'
#
loop_
_entity.id
_entity.type
_entity.pdbx_description
1 polymer ?
#
loop_
_entity_poly.entity_id
_entity_poly.type
_entity_poly.pdbx_seq_one_letter_code
_entity_poly.pdbx_strand_id
1 'polypeptide(L)'
;MNQKKDQQIQFLQKKIQELEAKLEGVLQGGIKLLFSGKANAQRIARKVKPITLREIKSLSIGTEEQKSQNLIIEGDNLLAMATLYQYHGKEEQQQKRGVSKKVNC
;
A
#
# COMPACT_ATOMS: atom_id res chain seq x y z
N MET A 1 -32.50 -2.75 47.16
CA MET A 1 -32.61 -1.78 46.04
C MET A 1 -31.25 -1.14 45.66
N ASN A 2 -30.28 -1.04 46.57
CA ASN A 2 -28.94 -0.45 46.28
C ASN A 2 -28.00 -1.36 45.48
N GLN A 3 -27.88 -2.65 45.81
CA GLN A 3 -26.94 -3.57 45.13
C GLN A 3 -27.10 -3.63 43.60
N LYS A 4 -28.34 -3.59 43.09
CA LYS A 4 -28.60 -3.63 41.64
C LYS A 4 -28.19 -2.33 40.94
N LYS A 5 -28.30 -1.19 41.63
CA LYS A 5 -27.83 0.11 41.14
C LYS A 5 -26.30 0.16 41.15
N ASP A 6 -25.68 -0.37 42.21
CA ASP A 6 -24.22 -0.39 42.35
C ASP A 6 -23.56 -1.25 41.26
N GLN A 7 -24.15 -2.42 40.94
CA GLN A 7 -23.71 -3.25 39.82
C GLN A 7 -23.82 -2.54 38.47
N GLN A 8 -24.89 -1.77 38.29
CA GLN A 8 -25.14 -1.05 37.04
C GLN A 8 -24.18 0.13 36.88
N ILE A 9 -23.86 0.82 37.97
CA ILE A 9 -22.84 1.88 38.02
C ILE A 9 -21.46 1.28 37.68
N GLN A 10 -21.09 0.16 38.28
CA GLN A 10 -19.81 -0.51 37.97
C GLN A 10 -19.71 -0.95 36.50
N PHE A 11 -20.81 -1.47 35.94
CA PHE A 11 -20.85 -1.84 34.53
C PHE A 11 -20.65 -0.63 33.61
N LEU A 12 -21.33 0.48 33.91
CA LEU A 12 -21.21 1.72 33.13
C LEU A 12 -19.80 2.32 33.24
N GLN A 13 -19.21 2.34 34.44
CA GLN A 13 -17.83 2.79 34.66
C GLN A 13 -16.83 1.97 33.85
N LYS A 14 -16.99 0.64 33.84
CA LYS A 14 -16.15 -0.25 33.02
C LYS A 14 -16.31 0.02 31.52
N LYS A 15 -17.53 0.31 31.06
CA LYS A 15 -17.81 0.64 29.66
C LYS A 15 -17.17 1.98 29.26
N ILE A 16 -17.26 2.99 30.14
CA ILE A 16 -16.65 4.31 29.92
C ILE A 16 -15.13 4.17 29.79
N GLN A 17 -14.48 3.46 30.71
CA GLN A 17 -13.03 3.19 30.63
C GLN A 17 -12.62 2.48 29.34
N GLU A 18 -13.42 1.51 28.88
CA GLU A 18 -13.16 0.81 27.62
C GLU A 18 -13.24 1.75 26.40
N LEU A 19 -14.19 2.71 26.42
CA LEU A 19 -14.36 3.69 25.36
C LEU A 19 -13.25 4.75 25.37
N GLU A 20 -12.85 5.23 26.54
CA GLU A 20 -11.74 6.18 26.71
C GLU A 20 -10.43 5.58 26.18
N ALA A 21 -10.12 4.33 26.50
CA ALA A 21 -8.93 3.65 25.98
C ALA A 21 -8.93 3.53 24.44
N LYS A 22 -10.10 3.30 23.83
CA LYS A 22 -10.24 3.31 22.35
C LYS A 22 -10.04 4.71 21.78
N LEU A 23 -10.52 5.75 22.49
CA LEU A 23 -10.38 7.14 22.08
C LEU A 23 -8.92 7.60 22.14
N GLU A 24 -8.19 7.26 23.20
CA GLU A 24 -6.76 7.58 23.34
C GLU A 24 -5.92 6.98 22.21
N GLY A 25 -6.15 5.72 21.84
CA GLY A 25 -5.47 5.09 20.70
C GLY A 25 -5.77 5.76 19.35
N VAL A 26 -6.94 6.39 19.22
CA VAL A 26 -7.29 7.19 18.03
C VAL A 26 -6.58 8.54 18.05
N LEU A 27 -6.57 9.23 19.20
CA LEU A 27 -6.04 10.59 19.38
C LEU A 27 -4.50 10.68 19.38
N GLN A 28 -3.78 9.63 19.78
CA GLN A 28 -2.31 9.64 19.91
C GLN A 28 -1.50 9.72 18.60
N GLY A 29 -2.08 10.16 17.48
CA GLY A 29 -1.37 10.19 16.19
C GLY A 29 -1.93 11.19 15.20
N GLY A 30 -1.90 12.48 15.53
CA GLY A 30 -2.24 13.56 14.60
C GLY A 30 -3.62 13.47 13.97
N ILE A 31 -3.84 14.22 12.89
CA ILE A 31 -5.11 14.22 12.14
C ILE A 31 -5.18 12.95 11.28
N LYS A 32 -6.15 12.07 11.58
CA LYS A 32 -6.38 10.82 10.85
C LYS A 32 -7.68 10.91 10.04
N LEU A 33 -7.59 10.70 8.72
CA LEU A 33 -8.78 10.49 7.89
C LEU A 33 -9.31 9.08 8.08
N LEU A 34 -10.55 8.98 8.58
CA LEU A 34 -11.30 7.74 8.74
C LEU A 34 -12.41 7.73 7.70
N PHE A 35 -12.46 6.69 6.89
CA PHE A 35 -13.48 6.50 5.87
C PHE A 35 -13.88 5.03 5.82
N SER A 36 -15.12 4.77 5.39
CA SER A 36 -15.63 3.41 5.23
C SER A 36 -14.77 2.65 4.21
N GLY A 37 -14.35 1.44 4.56
CA GLY A 37 -13.48 0.63 3.69
C GLY A 37 -11.98 0.89 3.81
N LYS A 38 -11.52 1.82 4.66
CA LYS A 38 -10.07 2.05 4.92
C LYS A 38 -9.32 0.76 5.27
N ALA A 39 -9.87 -0.04 6.18
CA ALA A 39 -9.27 -1.31 6.58
C ALA A 39 -9.20 -2.30 5.40
N ASN A 40 -10.22 -2.30 4.53
CA ASN A 40 -10.23 -3.14 3.34
C ASN A 40 -9.18 -2.69 2.31
N ALA A 41 -9.07 -1.38 2.06
CA ALA A 41 -8.05 -0.81 1.18
C ALA A 41 -6.63 -1.17 1.67
N GLN A 42 -6.37 -1.03 2.97
CA GLN A 42 -5.10 -1.45 3.58
C GLN A 42 -4.82 -2.94 3.41
N ARG A 43 -5.84 -3.79 3.56
CA ARG A 43 -5.72 -5.24 3.36
C ARG A 43 -5.44 -5.58 1.90
N ILE A 44 -6.07 -4.90 0.94
CA ILE A 44 -5.82 -5.09 -0.50
C ILE A 44 -4.39 -4.68 -0.82
N ALA A 45 -3.95 -3.49 -0.37
CA ALA A 45 -2.59 -3.00 -0.60
C ALA A 45 -1.51 -3.99 -0.11
N ARG A 46 -1.73 -4.68 1.02
CA ARG A 46 -0.80 -5.71 1.54
C ARG A 46 -0.82 -7.03 0.78
N LYS A 47 -1.88 -7.33 0.03
CA LYS A 47 -2.05 -8.59 -0.72
C LYS A 47 -1.53 -8.49 -2.14
N VAL A 48 -1.56 -7.29 -2.72
CA VAL A 48 -1.05 -7.03 -4.06
C VAL A 48 0.45 -7.32 -4.05
N LYS A 49 0.88 -8.18 -4.96
CA LYS A 49 2.28 -8.56 -5.13
C LYS A 49 2.75 -8.21 -6.53
N PRO A 50 4.04 -7.91 -6.68
CA PRO A 50 4.65 -7.73 -7.98
C PRO A 50 4.51 -8.97 -8.84
N ILE A 51 4.34 -8.76 -10.14
CA ILE A 51 4.16 -9.82 -11.14
C ILE A 51 5.25 -9.77 -12.20
N THR A 52 5.43 -10.86 -12.94
CA THR A 52 6.30 -10.89 -14.12
C THR A 52 5.58 -10.27 -15.31
N LEU A 53 6.22 -9.29 -15.96
CA LEU A 53 5.71 -8.67 -17.18
C LEU A 53 6.15 -9.47 -18.41
N ARG A 54 5.29 -9.50 -19.44
CA ARG A 54 5.60 -10.07 -20.75
C ARG A 54 5.64 -8.95 -21.77
N GLU A 55 6.75 -8.82 -22.48
CA GLU A 55 6.85 -7.88 -23.61
C GLU A 55 6.08 -8.39 -24.83
N ILE A 56 5.37 -7.49 -25.52
CA ILE A 56 4.70 -7.78 -26.79
C ILE A 56 5.52 -7.16 -27.93
N LYS A 57 6.46 -7.93 -28.47
CA LYS A 57 7.42 -7.46 -29.49
C LYS A 57 6.76 -6.85 -30.73
N SER A 58 5.56 -7.31 -31.11
CA SER A 58 4.82 -6.78 -32.27
C SER A 58 4.32 -5.35 -32.06
N LEU A 59 4.24 -4.88 -30.81
CA LEU A 59 3.81 -3.53 -30.45
C LEU A 59 4.98 -2.63 -30.01
N SER A 60 6.19 -3.19 -29.91
CA SER A 60 7.41 -2.46 -29.57
C SER A 60 8.06 -1.90 -30.85
N ILE A 61 8.26 -0.58 -30.91
CA ILE A 61 8.84 0.10 -32.08
C ILE A 61 10.17 0.76 -31.71
N GLY A 62 11.17 0.67 -32.60
CA GLY A 62 12.49 1.31 -32.45
C GLY A 62 13.63 0.36 -32.03
N THR A 63 14.80 0.92 -31.74
CA THR A 63 15.93 0.18 -31.13
C THR A 63 15.65 -0.12 -29.65
N GLU A 64 16.41 -1.02 -29.04
CA GLU A 64 16.24 -1.36 -27.62
C GLU A 64 16.39 -0.14 -26.71
N GLU A 65 17.29 0.78 -27.05
CA GLU A 65 17.46 2.05 -26.34
C GLU A 65 16.19 2.92 -26.44
N GLN A 66 15.58 3.02 -27.63
CA GLN A 66 14.36 3.79 -27.84
C GLN A 66 13.16 3.17 -27.12
N LYS A 67 13.05 1.84 -27.12
CA LYS A 67 11.99 1.10 -26.42
C LYS A 67 12.08 1.28 -24.90
N SER A 68 13.29 1.42 -24.35
CA SER A 68 13.48 1.59 -22.90
C SER A 68 12.99 2.94 -22.36
N GLN A 69 12.79 3.95 -23.23
CA GLN A 69 12.40 5.30 -22.82
C GLN A 69 10.92 5.43 -22.45
N ASN A 70 10.06 4.54 -22.96
CA ASN A 70 8.62 4.60 -22.72
C ASN A 70 8.10 3.20 -22.41
N LEU A 71 7.30 3.07 -21.36
CA LEU A 71 6.71 1.80 -20.94
C LEU A 71 5.19 1.92 -20.85
N ILE A 72 4.49 1.01 -21.51
CA ILE A 72 3.04 0.84 -21.41
C ILE A 72 2.78 -0.53 -20.79
N ILE A 73 2.00 -0.55 -19.70
CA ILE A 73 1.58 -1.78 -19.03
C ILE A 73 0.07 -1.87 -19.14
N GLU A 74 -0.41 -2.96 -19.74
CA GLU A 74 -1.83 -3.28 -19.79
C GLU A 74 -2.24 -4.12 -18.58
N GLY A 75 -3.39 -3.79 -17.94
CA GLY A 75 -3.97 -4.57 -16.85
C GLY A 75 -4.41 -3.73 -15.65
N ASP A 76 -4.45 -4.38 -14.48
CA ASP A 76 -4.80 -3.72 -13.21
C ASP A 76 -3.66 -2.79 -12.76
N ASN A 77 -3.98 -1.50 -12.67
CA ASN A 77 -3.05 -0.45 -12.24
C ASN A 77 -2.40 -0.77 -10.88
N LEU A 78 -3.12 -1.39 -9.95
CA LEU A 78 -2.58 -1.67 -8.62
C LEU A 78 -1.45 -2.71 -8.67
N LEU A 79 -1.60 -3.73 -9.52
CA LEU A 79 -0.55 -4.73 -9.76
C LEU A 79 0.61 -4.14 -10.57
N ALA A 80 0.32 -3.31 -11.56
CA ALA A 80 1.33 -2.60 -12.35
C ALA A 80 2.19 -1.71 -11.44
N MET A 81 1.56 -0.91 -10.59
CA MET A 81 2.26 -0.03 -9.63
C MET A 81 3.06 -0.81 -8.60
N ALA A 82 2.53 -1.92 -8.06
CA ALA A 82 3.30 -2.78 -7.16
C ALA A 82 4.55 -3.37 -7.85
N THR A 83 4.42 -3.74 -9.12
CA THR A 83 5.54 -4.25 -9.93
C THR A 83 6.58 -3.18 -10.19
N LEU A 84 6.16 -1.99 -10.64
CA LEU A 84 7.04 -0.83 -10.84
C LEU A 84 7.75 -0.42 -9.55
N TYR A 85 7.08 -0.49 -8.40
CA TYR A 85 7.67 -0.17 -7.11
C TYR A 85 8.89 -1.04 -6.77
N GLN A 86 9.00 -2.28 -7.30
CA GLN A 86 10.22 -3.10 -7.14
C GLN A 86 11.45 -2.54 -7.85
N TYR A 87 11.23 -1.76 -8.92
CA TYR A 87 12.29 -1.16 -9.72
C TYR A 87 12.60 0.26 -9.24
N HIS A 88 11.71 0.87 -8.47
CA HIS A 88 11.92 2.15 -7.80
C HIS A 88 13.17 2.08 -6.90
N GLY A 89 14.15 2.94 -7.18
CA GLY A 89 15.46 2.99 -6.50
C GLY A 89 16.58 2.18 -7.16
N LYS A 90 16.28 1.29 -8.13
CA LYS A 90 17.32 0.69 -9.00
C LYS A 90 17.71 1.63 -10.13
N GLU A 91 16.77 2.40 -10.65
CA GLU A 91 16.99 3.35 -11.76
C GLU A 91 17.84 4.55 -11.31
N GLU A 92 17.59 5.12 -10.12
CA GLU A 92 18.41 6.22 -9.55
C GLU A 92 19.88 5.85 -9.31
N GLN A 93 20.17 4.57 -9.05
CA GLN A 93 21.55 4.09 -8.86
C GLN A 93 22.27 3.78 -10.18
N GLN A 94 21.52 3.47 -11.24
CA GLN A 94 22.08 3.18 -12.57
C GLN A 94 22.34 4.47 -13.36
N GLN A 95 21.56 5.54 -13.18
CA GLN A 95 21.89 6.85 -13.78
C GLN A 95 23.22 7.42 -13.22
N LYS A 96 23.58 7.11 -11.97
CA LYS A 96 24.83 7.58 -11.33
C LYS A 96 26.06 6.72 -11.63
N ARG A 97 25.89 5.59 -12.31
CA ARG A 97 26.97 4.69 -12.71
C ARG A 97 26.69 4.29 -14.15
N GLY A 98 27.29 5.02 -15.10
CA GLY A 98 27.22 4.69 -16.53
C GLY A 98 27.68 3.26 -16.82
N VAL A 99 26.78 2.29 -16.63
CA VAL A 99 27.08 0.87 -16.74
C VAL A 99 25.94 0.23 -17.52
N SER A 100 26.23 0.02 -18.80
CA SER A 100 25.55 -0.94 -19.65
C SER A 100 25.50 -2.29 -18.93
N LYS A 101 24.32 -2.76 -18.56
CA LYS A 101 24.09 -4.17 -18.29
C LYS A 101 23.04 -4.67 -19.26
N LYS A 102 23.50 -5.48 -20.21
CA LYS A 102 22.67 -6.37 -21.02
C LYS A 102 21.76 -7.16 -20.08
N VAL A 103 20.46 -6.89 -20.15
CA VAL A 103 19.45 -7.81 -19.65
C VAL A 103 19.36 -8.88 -20.73
N ASN A 104 19.93 -10.05 -20.45
CA ASN A 104 19.75 -11.21 -21.31
C ASN A 104 18.29 -11.67 -21.22
N CYS A 105 17.74 -11.92 -22.40
CA CYS A 105 16.42 -12.43 -22.72
C CYS A 105 16.01 -13.66 -21.90
#